data_AF-S4PZM4-F1
#
_entry.id   AF-S4PZM4-F1
#
_cell.length_a   1.000
_cell.length_b   1.000
_cell.length_c   1.000
_cell.angle_alpha   90.00
_cell.angle_beta   90.00
_cell.angle_gamma   90.00
#
_symmetry.space_group_name_H-M   'P 1'
#
loop_
_entity.id
_entity.type
_entity.pdbx_description
1 polymer ?
#
loop_
_entity_poly.entity_id
_entity_poly.type
_entity_poly.pdbx_seq_one_letter_code
_entity_poly.pdbx_strand_id
1 'polypeptide(L)' 'WLREALAHAGFPTPHATEAHKQKFITAVLKERTRRVRLLEAVQEFSLVCRGLIGTEYARQSISYKQMVS' A
#
# COMPACT_ATOMS: atom_id res chain seq x y z
N TRP A 1 -16.98 3.04 3.89
CA TRP A 1 -16.14 4.09 3.27
C TRP A 1 -14.92 3.54 2.52
N LEU A 2 -13.85 3.01 3.15
CA LEU A 2 -12.61 2.68 2.40
C LEU A 2 -12.80 1.59 1.34
N ARG A 3 -13.56 0.53 1.68
CA ARG A 3 -13.89 -0.55 0.75
C ARG A 3 -14.67 -0.03 -0.46
N GLU A 4 -15.68 0.78 -0.24
CA GLU A 4 -16.50 1.39 -1.30
C GLU A 4 -15.66 2.32 -2.18
N ALA A 5 -14.79 3.13 -1.57
CA ALA A 5 -13.92 4.05 -2.30
C ALA A 5 -12.97 3.31 -3.26
N LEU A 6 -12.46 2.14 -2.87
CA LEU A 6 -11.54 1.34 -3.69
C LEU A 6 -12.24 0.34 -4.61
N ALA A 7 -13.56 0.14 -4.49
CA ALA A 7 -14.32 -0.78 -5.33
C ALA A 7 -14.41 -0.33 -6.79
N HIS A 8 -14.17 0.96 -7.08
CA HIS A 8 -14.21 1.46 -8.45
C HIS A 8 -13.03 0.92 -9.26
N ALA A 9 -13.34 0.30 -10.40
CA ALA A 9 -12.33 -0.23 -11.33
C ALA A 9 -11.43 0.90 -11.83
N GLY A 10 -10.12 0.65 -11.92
CA GLY A 10 -9.15 1.65 -12.37
C GLY A 10 -8.88 2.81 -11.40
N PHE A 11 -9.60 2.92 -10.28
CA PHE A 11 -9.27 3.82 -9.17
C PHE A 11 -8.49 3.06 -8.08
N PRO A 12 -7.49 3.68 -7.42
CA PRO A 12 -6.93 5.02 -7.68
C PRO A 12 -6.06 5.09 -8.95
N THR A 13 -5.74 3.94 -9.55
CA THR A 13 -4.94 3.81 -10.77
C THR A 13 -5.13 2.41 -11.36
N PRO A 14 -4.95 2.21 -12.68
CA PRO A 14 -4.97 0.87 -13.29
C PRO A 14 -3.95 -0.12 -12.71
N HIS A 15 -2.85 0.37 -12.13
CA HIS A 15 -1.84 -0.48 -11.50
C HIS A 15 -2.31 -1.13 -10.18
N ALA A 16 -3.30 -0.52 -9.52
CA ALA A 16 -3.87 -1.04 -8.28
C ALA A 16 -4.92 -2.13 -8.58
N THR A 17 -4.45 -3.36 -8.82
CA THR A 17 -5.31 -4.54 -8.95
C THR A 17 -6.17 -4.78 -7.70
N GLU A 18 -7.24 -5.57 -7.85
CA GLU A 18 -8.12 -5.95 -6.74
C GLU A 18 -7.36 -6.63 -5.59
N ALA A 19 -6.33 -7.43 -5.89
CA ALA A 19 -5.47 -8.03 -4.87
C ALA A 19 -4.70 -6.98 -4.07
N HIS A 20 -4.14 -5.95 -4.74
CA HIS A 20 -3.46 -4.85 -4.07
C HIS A 20 -4.40 -4.05 -3.17
N LYS A 21 -5.60 -3.74 -3.69
CA LYS A 21 -6.64 -3.02 -2.92
C LYS A 21 -7.06 -3.81 -1.68
N GLN A 22 -7.33 -5.11 -1.83
CA GLN A 22 -7.73 -5.97 -0.71
C GLN A 22 -6.64 -6.08 0.35
N LYS A 23 -5.37 -6.21 -0.06
CA LYS A 23 -4.22 -6.20 0.85
C LYS A 23 -4.16 -4.87 1.63
N PHE A 24 -4.26 -3.75 0.93
CA PHE A 24 -4.22 -2.41 1.54
C PHE A 24 -5.36 -2.19 2.54
N ILE A 25 -6.61 -2.51 2.15
CA ILE A 25 -7.79 -2.42 3.02
C ILE A 25 -7.57 -3.22 4.31
N THR A 26 -7.10 -4.46 4.17
CA THR A 26 -6.86 -5.35 5.32
C THR A 26 -5.81 -4.76 6.26
N ALA A 27 -4.70 -4.24 5.71
CA ALA A 27 -3.64 -3.61 6.49
C ALA A 27 -4.11 -2.34 7.23
N VAL A 28 -4.84 -1.45 6.54
CA VAL A 28 -5.36 -0.21 7.14
C VAL A 28 -6.33 -0.50 8.29
N LEU A 29 -7.24 -1.46 8.11
CA LEU A 29 -8.21 -1.81 9.15
C LEU A 29 -7.55 -2.44 10.37
N LYS A 30 -6.52 -3.28 10.15
CA LYS A 30 -5.79 -3.97 11.22
C LYS A 30 -4.89 -3.01 12.00
N GLU A 31 -4.16 -2.14 11.31
CA GLU A 31 -3.08 -1.33 11.88
C GLU A 31 -3.52 0.09 12.26
N ARG A 32 -4.83 0.36 12.31
CA ARG A 32 -5.43 1.70 12.56
C ARG A 32 -4.93 2.42 13.81
N THR A 33 -4.45 1.70 14.82
CA THR A 33 -3.89 2.27 16.06
C THR A 33 -2.36 2.31 16.07
N ARG A 34 -1.69 1.66 15.11
CA ARG A 34 -0.23 1.58 14.99
C ARG A 34 0.23 2.46 13.84
N ARG A 35 0.41 3.76 14.13
CA ARG A 35 0.77 4.79 13.13
C ARG A 35 1.89 4.36 12.18
N VAL A 36 2.95 3.75 12.72
CA VAL A 36 4.09 3.28 11.90
C VAL A 36 3.65 2.23 10.88
N ARG A 37 2.96 1.18 11.33
CA ARG A 37 2.44 0.10 10.47
C ARG A 37 1.41 0.60 9.45
N LEU A 38 0.59 1.58 9.82
CA LEU A 38 -0.34 2.23 8.90
C LEU A 38 0.41 2.98 7.79
N LEU A 39 1.44 3.75 8.14
CA LEU A 39 2.27 4.47 7.16
C LEU A 39 3.07 3.53 6.25
N GLU A 40 3.49 2.36 6.75
CA GLU A 40 4.08 1.29 5.93
C GLU A 40 3.09 0.80 4.87
N ALA A 41 1.85 0.48 5.28
CA ALA A 41 0.81 0.05 4.36
C ALA A 41 0.49 1.11 3.29
N VAL A 42 0.44 2.39 3.67
CA VAL A 42 0.24 3.51 2.75
C VAL A 42 1.42 3.64 1.77
N GLN A 43 2.66 3.51 2.26
CA GLN A 43 3.84 3.60 1.40
C GLN A 43 3.89 2.47 0.39
N GLU A 44 3.68 1.22 0.82
CA GLU A 44 3.64 0.07 -0.08
C GLU A 44 2.57 0.25 -1.16
N PHE A 45 1.35 0.64 -0.76
CA PHE A 45 0.25 0.88 -1.69
C PHE A 45 0.54 2.05 -2.65
N SER A 46 1.26 3.08 -2.20
CA SER A 46 1.68 4.19 -3.07
C SER A 46 2.66 3.75 -4.17
N LEU A 47 3.53 2.78 -3.88
CA LEU A 47 4.45 2.20 -4.87
C LEU A 47 3.69 1.38 -5.90
N VAL A 48 2.69 0.60 -5.46
CA VAL A 48 1.74 -0.06 -6.37
C VAL A 48 1.08 0.97 -7.28
N CYS A 49 0.58 2.07 -6.71
CA CYS A 49 -0.17 3.06 -7.47
C CYS A 49 0.65 3.71 -8.60
N ARG A 50 1.97 3.82 -8.40
CA ARG A 50 2.93 4.38 -9.37
C ARG A 50 3.52 3.32 -10.32
N GLY A 51 3.11 2.05 -10.20
CA GLY A 51 3.69 0.95 -10.98
C GLY A 51 5.14 0.62 -10.59
N LEU A 52 5.59 1.03 -9.42
CA LEU A 52 6.98 0.85 -8.95
C LEU A 52 7.18 -0.41 -8.10
N ILE A 53 6.11 -1.11 -7.76
CA ILE A 53 6.19 -2.35 -6.96
C ILE A 53 7.05 -3.40 -7.69
N GLY A 54 7.94 -4.08 -6.97
CA GLY A 54 8.87 -5.06 -7.56
C GLY A 54 10.13 -4.48 -8.23
N THR A 55 10.26 -3.16 -8.33
CA THR A 55 11.51 -2.52 -8.75
C THR A 55 12.57 -2.54 -7.64
N GLU A 56 13.84 -2.33 -8.01
CA GLU A 56 14.93 -2.17 -7.03
C GLU A 56 14.69 -0.97 -6.11
N TYR A 57 14.17 0.12 -6.67
CA TYR A 57 13.79 1.31 -5.89
C TYR A 57 12.74 0.98 -4.80
N ALA A 58 11.72 0.18 -5.14
CA ALA A 58 10.72 -0.25 -4.17
C ALA A 58 11.33 -1.15 -3.09
N ARG A 59 12.21 -2.09 -3.45
CA ARG A 59 12.92 -2.95 -2.49
C ARG A 59 13.74 -2.13 -1.51
N GLN A 60 14.51 -1.16 -1.99
CA GLN A 60 15.29 -0.26 -1.15
C GLN A 60 14.42 0.62 -0.25
N SER A 61 13.31 1.16 -0.79
CA SER A 61 12.38 2.00 -0.03
C SER A 61 11.67 1.26 1.11
N ILE A 62 11.40 -0.04 0.93
CA ILE A 62 10.81 -0.92 1.94
C ILE A 62 11.89 -1.38 2.94
N SER A 63 13.06 -1.79 2.44
CA SER A 63 14.19 -2.31 3.23
C SER A 63 14.82 -1.25 4.13
N TYR A 64 15.05 -0.03 3.62
CA TYR A 64 15.61 1.09 4.38
C TYR A 64 14.82 1.36 5.67
N LYS A 65 13.49 1.19 5.63
CA LYS A 65 12.66 1.35 6.83
C LYS A 65 12.81 0.22 7.85
N GLN A 66 13.04 -1.02 7.42
CA GLN A 66 13.29 -2.14 8.34
C GLN A 66 14.63 -2.00 9.08
N MET A 67 15.57 -1.22 8.55
CA MET A 67 16.86 -0.96 9.19
C MET A 67 16.84 0.20 10.20
N VAL A 68 15.79 1.04 10.18
CA VAL A 68 15.72 2.31 10.94
C VAL A 68 14.57 2.32 11.98
N SER A 69 13.80 1.23 12.10
CA SER A 69 12.74 1.02 13.12
C SER A 69 13.11 -0.11 14.08
#